data_AF-A0A7U2F7S4-F1
#
_entry.id   AF-A0A7U2F7S4-F1
#
_cell.length_a   1.000
_cell.length_b   1.000
_cell.length_c   1.000
_cell.angle_alpha   90.00
_cell.angle_beta   90.00
_cell.angle_gamma   90.00
#
_symmetry.space_group_name_H-M   'P 1'
#
loop_
_entity.id
_entity.type
_entity.pdbx_description
1 polymer ?
#
loop_
_entity_poly.entity_id
_entity_poly.type
_entity_poly.pdbx_seq_one_letter_code
_entity_poly.pdbx_strand_id
1 'polypeptide(L)'
;MPKAEVGSTKWVGNQMKSRGLQRLRWWCEPCQKQCRDANGFKCHVQSEAHVRQMAVVGEDPRKYIANFSTDFQRDFVCLLRTAHGEKWISANKFYNEYIRDKEHVHMNATKWSSLTEFTKHLGREGICHVKEDEKDGLMIAWRDTSAAAVKRKEEIAELEAAEARSGAGEDKMLKKMAKRAQEEAEVKKAIEAKRAAATAAMAQKENTTPPTEGGSSTEDKKVDSPVDDMVGVKKDSEEPKAEPAPVKLSFGMKAKVPPPNKAGLGQMKSQSIFKRKKDDLEQKPGKKVKL
;
A
#
# COMPACT_ATOMS: atom_id res chain seq x y z
N MET A 1 -2.49 44.71 1.46
CA MET A 1 -3.68 44.57 0.59
C MET A 1 -4.84 44.06 1.44
N PRO A 2 -6.07 44.54 1.23
CA PRO A 2 -7.26 43.96 1.86
C PRO A 2 -7.50 42.51 1.40
N LYS A 3 -8.18 41.71 2.23
CA LYS A 3 -8.75 40.42 1.80
C LYS A 3 -9.85 40.72 0.75
N ALA A 4 -9.98 39.88 -0.27
CA ALA A 4 -11.10 39.95 -1.19
C ALA A 4 -12.37 39.40 -0.51
N GLU A 5 -13.52 40.01 -0.78
CA GLU A 5 -14.82 39.61 -0.22
C GLU A 5 -15.22 38.20 -0.67
N VAL A 6 -15.82 37.43 0.24
CA VAL A 6 -16.21 36.04 -0.03
C VAL A 6 -17.21 36.00 -1.19
N GLY A 7 -17.00 35.09 -2.14
CA GLY A 7 -17.81 34.98 -3.36
C GLY A 7 -17.42 35.93 -4.51
N SER A 8 -16.66 37.00 -4.26
CA SER A 8 -16.15 37.89 -5.32
C SER A 8 -15.33 37.11 -6.37
N THR A 9 -15.37 37.51 -7.64
CA THR A 9 -14.56 36.89 -8.71
C THR A 9 -13.06 36.88 -8.38
N LYS A 10 -12.58 37.91 -7.67
CA LYS A 10 -11.20 38.00 -7.15
C LYS A 10 -10.92 37.02 -6.01
N TRP A 11 -11.92 36.74 -5.17
CA TRP A 11 -11.82 35.71 -4.12
C TRP A 11 -11.84 34.30 -4.71
N VAL A 12 -12.75 34.01 -5.65
CA VAL A 12 -12.81 32.73 -6.38
C VAL A 12 -11.51 32.48 -7.15
N GLY A 13 -11.02 33.49 -7.88
CA GLY A 13 -9.75 33.41 -8.61
C GLY A 13 -8.53 33.23 -7.69
N ASN A 14 -8.55 33.82 -6.48
CA ASN A 14 -7.51 33.57 -5.47
C ASN A 14 -7.60 32.15 -4.91
N GLN A 15 -8.81 31.67 -4.56
CA GLN A 15 -9.03 30.30 -4.10
C GLN A 15 -8.57 29.28 -5.14
N MET A 16 -8.92 29.45 -6.42
CA MET A 16 -8.44 28.62 -7.52
C MET A 16 -6.90 28.61 -7.63
N LYS A 17 -6.26 29.79 -7.53
CA LYS A 17 -4.78 29.90 -7.55
C LYS A 17 -4.11 29.29 -6.31
N SER A 18 -4.85 29.13 -5.20
CA SER A 18 -4.41 28.44 -3.98
C SER A 18 -4.96 27.03 -3.81
N ARG A 19 -5.63 26.45 -4.80
CA ARG A 19 -5.93 25.00 -4.83
C ARG A 19 -4.65 24.22 -5.12
N GLY A 20 -4.54 23.03 -4.51
CA GLY A 20 -3.36 22.17 -4.57
C GLY A 20 -2.32 22.52 -3.50
N LEU A 21 -1.70 21.48 -2.95
CA LEU A 21 -0.72 21.60 -1.86
C LEU A 21 0.56 22.29 -2.36
N GLN A 22 0.85 23.46 -1.80
CA GLN A 22 2.10 24.19 -2.06
C GLN A 22 3.18 23.73 -1.07
N ARG A 23 4.43 24.19 -1.23
CA ARG A 23 5.51 23.80 -0.31
C ARG A 23 5.25 24.35 1.08
N LEU A 24 5.02 23.44 2.04
CA LEU A 24 4.75 23.73 3.45
C LEU A 24 5.87 24.50 4.16
N ARG A 25 7.09 24.51 3.59
CA ARG A 25 8.20 25.40 4.00
C ARG A 25 7.82 26.90 3.98
N TRP A 26 6.74 27.27 3.31
CA TRP A 26 6.24 28.65 3.21
C TRP A 26 4.84 28.82 3.83
N TRP A 27 4.39 27.88 4.67
CA TRP A 27 3.21 28.02 5.52
C TRP A 27 3.54 28.78 6.81
N CYS A 28 2.59 29.55 7.32
CA CYS A 28 2.65 30.19 8.64
C CYS A 28 1.41 29.80 9.46
N GLU A 29 1.59 28.90 10.43
CA GLU A 29 0.49 28.37 11.26
C GLU A 29 -0.25 29.46 12.04
N PRO A 30 0.42 30.37 12.80
CA PRO A 30 -0.32 31.31 13.63
C PRO A 30 -1.10 32.37 12.84
N CYS A 31 -0.78 32.53 11.56
CA CYS A 31 -1.50 33.39 10.61
C CYS A 31 -2.40 32.59 9.64
N GLN A 32 -2.45 31.27 9.76
CA GLN A 32 -3.14 30.30 8.89
C GLN A 32 -2.99 30.65 7.39
N LYS A 33 -1.74 30.83 6.95
CA LYS A 33 -1.43 31.42 5.64
C LYS A 33 -0.33 30.70 4.89
N GLN A 34 -0.69 30.14 3.74
CA GLN A 34 0.25 29.67 2.73
C GLN A 34 0.82 30.86 1.96
N CYS A 35 2.16 30.96 1.91
CA CYS A 35 2.86 31.84 0.99
C CYS A 35 3.33 31.06 -0.25
N ARG A 36 3.38 31.73 -1.40
CA ARG A 36 3.62 31.10 -2.71
C ARG A 36 5.07 30.62 -2.90
N ASP A 37 5.99 31.32 -2.26
CA ASP A 37 7.43 31.25 -2.49
C ASP A 37 8.21 31.79 -1.26
N ALA A 38 9.55 31.72 -1.33
CA ALA A 38 10.42 32.17 -0.25
C ALA A 38 10.39 33.69 -0.01
N ASN A 39 10.23 34.52 -1.06
CA ASN A 39 10.15 35.97 -0.92
C ASN A 39 8.79 36.38 -0.36
N GLY A 40 7.69 35.79 -0.86
CA GLY A 40 6.35 35.97 -0.28
C GLY A 40 6.28 35.60 1.20
N PHE A 41 6.98 34.54 1.62
CA PHE A 41 7.10 34.17 3.03
C PHE A 41 7.91 35.20 3.84
N LYS A 42 9.07 35.65 3.32
CA LYS A 42 9.87 36.72 3.96
C LYS A 42 9.06 38.00 4.16
N CYS A 43 8.40 38.49 3.11
CA CYS A 43 7.52 39.66 3.20
C CYS A 43 6.31 39.44 4.11
N HIS A 44 5.83 38.20 4.29
CA HIS A 44 4.79 37.90 5.27
C HIS A 44 5.31 38.00 6.71
N VAL A 45 6.45 37.39 7.04
CA VAL A 45 7.04 37.46 8.39
C VAL A 45 7.39 38.90 8.76
N GLN A 46 7.83 39.71 7.80
CA GLN A 46 8.11 41.14 7.99
C GLN A 46 6.86 42.04 8.02
N SER A 47 5.65 41.52 7.76
CA SER A 47 4.43 42.34 7.73
C SER A 47 3.84 42.56 9.12
N GLU A 48 3.35 43.76 9.41
CA GLU A 48 2.74 44.11 10.70
C GLU A 48 1.66 43.13 11.16
N ALA A 49 0.84 42.60 10.24
CA ALA A 49 -0.20 41.63 10.57
C ALA A 49 0.38 40.33 11.17
N HIS A 50 1.56 39.89 10.71
CA HIS A 50 2.28 38.78 11.34
C HIS A 50 2.89 39.18 12.66
N VAL A 51 3.53 40.36 12.75
CA VAL A 51 4.18 40.83 13.99
C VAL A 51 3.16 41.02 15.12
N ARG A 52 1.98 41.58 14.84
CA ARG A 52 0.88 41.70 15.81
C ARG A 52 0.37 40.33 16.26
N GLN A 53 0.24 39.38 15.35
CA GLN A 53 -0.15 37.99 15.69
C GLN A 53 0.95 37.28 16.51
N MET A 54 2.23 37.56 16.26
CA MET A 54 3.35 37.06 17.05
C MET A 54 3.43 37.69 18.45
N ALA A 55 2.99 38.94 18.63
CA ALA A 55 2.86 39.52 19.96
C ALA A 55 1.82 38.76 20.81
N VAL A 56 0.61 38.53 20.27
CA VAL A 56 -0.46 37.79 20.95
C VAL A 56 -0.06 36.33 21.24
N VAL A 57 0.66 35.66 20.34
CA VAL A 57 1.20 34.32 20.59
C VAL A 57 2.37 34.36 21.60
N GLY A 58 3.10 35.47 21.67
CA GLY A 58 4.20 35.69 22.61
C GLY A 58 3.77 35.97 24.05
N GLU A 59 2.53 36.42 24.27
CA GLU A 59 1.92 36.56 25.60
C GLU A 59 1.81 35.18 26.29
N ASP A 60 1.35 34.16 25.56
CA ASP A 60 0.94 32.87 26.13
C ASP A 60 1.39 31.67 25.25
N PRO A 61 2.68 31.55 24.84
CA PRO A 61 3.10 30.64 23.77
C PRO A 61 2.85 29.15 24.08
N ARG A 62 2.89 28.77 25.36
CA ARG A 62 2.57 27.40 25.81
C ARG A 62 1.13 27.00 25.50
N LYS A 63 0.18 27.93 25.61
CA LYS A 63 -1.24 27.74 25.35
C LYS A 63 -1.51 27.54 23.86
N TYR A 64 -0.89 28.36 23.00
CA TYR A 64 -0.99 28.20 21.55
C TYR A 64 -0.40 26.87 21.08
N ILE A 65 0.79 26.50 21.54
CA ILE A 65 1.41 25.19 21.20
C ILE A 65 0.56 24.02 21.71
N ALA A 66 -0.04 24.13 22.90
CA ALA A 66 -0.94 23.09 23.44
C ALA A 66 -2.22 22.95 22.58
N ASN A 67 -2.84 24.06 22.19
CA ASN A 67 -4.02 24.06 21.30
C ASN A 67 -3.68 23.42 19.94
N PHE A 68 -2.63 23.89 19.26
CA PHE A 68 -2.18 23.31 17.98
C PHE A 68 -1.87 21.81 18.11
N SER A 69 -1.30 21.36 19.23
CA SER A 69 -1.06 19.94 19.48
C SER A 69 -2.35 19.13 19.66
N THR A 70 -3.36 19.72 20.29
CA THR A 70 -4.68 19.09 20.53
C THR A 70 -5.49 19.01 19.24
N ASP A 71 -5.52 20.10 18.45
CA ASP A 71 -6.14 20.13 17.12
C ASP A 71 -5.48 19.10 16.19
N PHE A 72 -4.15 19.12 16.08
CA PHE A 72 -3.38 18.15 15.31
C PHE A 72 -3.70 16.70 15.71
N GLN A 73 -3.70 16.39 17.00
CA GLN A 73 -3.98 15.04 17.50
C GLN A 73 -5.41 14.60 17.23
N ARG A 74 -6.40 15.49 17.40
CA ARG A 74 -7.81 15.23 17.05
C ARG A 74 -7.95 14.89 15.57
N ASP A 75 -7.42 15.75 14.70
CA ASP A 75 -7.68 15.67 13.26
C ASP A 75 -6.88 14.53 12.61
N PHE A 76 -5.64 14.28 13.06
CA PHE A 76 -4.84 13.12 12.66
C PHE A 76 -5.52 11.79 13.04
N VAL A 77 -6.03 11.66 14.27
CA VAL A 77 -6.73 10.44 14.72
C VAL A 77 -8.09 10.30 14.04
N CYS A 78 -8.82 11.40 13.81
CA CYS A 78 -10.08 11.38 13.09
C CYS A 78 -9.88 10.85 11.66
N LEU A 79 -8.89 11.39 10.93
CA LEU A 79 -8.55 10.94 9.58
C LEU A 79 -8.07 9.47 9.57
N LEU A 80 -7.25 9.06 10.54
CA LEU A 80 -6.76 7.67 10.63
C LEU A 80 -7.93 6.69 10.77
N ARG A 81 -8.88 7.01 11.66
CA ARG A 81 -10.12 6.25 11.87
C ARG A 81 -10.97 6.17 10.61
N THR A 82 -11.12 7.25 9.83
CA THR A 82 -11.96 7.26 8.62
C THR A 82 -11.30 6.66 7.38
N ALA A 83 -9.96 6.74 7.26
CA ALA A 83 -9.25 6.36 6.04
C ALA A 83 -8.62 4.95 6.10
N HIS A 84 -8.16 4.51 7.27
CA HIS A 84 -7.43 3.23 7.43
C HIS A 84 -7.99 2.33 8.53
N GLY A 85 -8.57 2.90 9.60
CA GLY A 85 -9.07 2.15 10.75
C GLY A 85 -7.97 1.30 11.40
N GLU A 86 -8.30 0.04 11.70
CA GLU A 86 -7.37 -0.91 12.35
C GLU A 86 -6.27 -1.45 11.42
N LYS A 87 -6.18 -0.96 10.18
CA LYS A 87 -5.15 -1.38 9.21
C LYS A 87 -3.80 -0.72 9.50
N TRP A 88 -2.75 -1.55 9.53
CA TRP A 88 -1.36 -1.09 9.62
C TRP A 88 -0.92 -0.27 8.40
N ILE A 89 -0.36 0.92 8.67
CA ILE A 89 0.23 1.82 7.68
C ILE A 89 1.49 2.50 8.22
N SER A 90 2.52 2.69 7.39
CA SER A 90 3.70 3.51 7.77
C SER A 90 3.27 4.93 8.13
N ALA A 91 3.70 5.41 9.29
CA ALA A 91 3.37 6.74 9.80
C ALA A 91 3.78 7.85 8.82
N ASN A 92 4.93 7.72 8.15
CA ASN A 92 5.38 8.67 7.14
C ASN A 92 4.42 8.73 5.94
N LYS A 93 3.88 7.58 5.50
CA LYS A 93 2.91 7.52 4.41
C LYS A 93 1.58 8.17 4.81
N PHE A 94 1.10 7.89 6.01
CA PHE A 94 -0.13 8.49 6.53
C PHE A 94 0.00 9.99 6.82
N TYR A 95 1.14 10.47 7.35
CA TYR A 95 1.37 11.90 7.55
C TYR A 95 1.38 12.68 6.21
N ASN A 96 1.95 12.09 5.15
CA ASN A 96 1.87 12.63 3.78
C ASN A 96 0.46 12.60 3.16
N GLU A 97 -0.48 11.87 3.76
CA GLU A 97 -1.91 11.88 3.40
C GLU A 97 -2.68 12.92 4.23
N TYR A 98 -2.40 13.02 5.53
CA TYR A 98 -2.93 14.04 6.42
C TYR A 98 -2.62 15.47 5.94
N ILE A 99 -1.37 15.77 5.56
CA ILE A 99 -0.97 17.10 5.06
C ILE A 99 -1.43 17.39 3.61
N ARG A 100 -2.31 16.57 3.01
CA ARG A 100 -2.92 16.91 1.71
C ARG A 100 -3.91 18.05 1.81
N ASP A 101 -4.59 18.16 2.95
CA ASP A 101 -5.34 19.36 3.27
C ASP A 101 -4.40 20.47 3.76
N LYS A 102 -4.76 21.70 3.43
CA LYS A 102 -4.09 22.95 3.81
C LYS A 102 -4.69 23.56 5.09
N GLU A 103 -5.85 23.06 5.54
CA GLU A 103 -6.59 23.59 6.70
C GLU A 103 -6.29 22.76 7.98
N HIS A 104 -5.61 21.62 7.83
CA HIS A 104 -5.01 20.83 8.90
C HIS A 104 -3.76 21.51 9.49
N VAL A 105 -3.66 21.54 10.83
CA VAL A 105 -2.47 22.00 11.56
C VAL A 105 -1.25 21.17 11.18
N HIS A 106 -0.09 21.79 10.97
CA HIS A 106 1.14 21.05 10.67
C HIS A 106 1.95 20.69 11.92
N MET A 107 2.62 19.52 11.88
CA MET A 107 3.42 18.97 12.98
C MET A 107 4.45 19.99 13.55
N ASN A 108 5.03 20.84 12.70
CA ASN A 108 6.01 21.86 13.09
C ASN A 108 5.47 22.93 14.07
N ALA A 109 4.15 23.03 14.26
CA ALA A 109 3.52 23.95 15.21
C ALA A 109 3.13 23.29 16.55
N THR A 110 3.35 21.97 16.67
CA THR A 110 2.98 21.18 17.83
C THR A 110 4.12 21.06 18.85
N LYS A 111 3.82 20.44 20.00
CA LYS A 111 4.80 20.14 21.05
C LYS A 111 5.81 19.04 20.70
N TRP A 112 5.61 18.28 19.62
CA TRP A 112 6.43 17.12 19.26
C TRP A 112 7.50 17.49 18.23
N SER A 113 8.76 17.13 18.50
CA SER A 113 9.92 17.44 17.65
C SER A 113 9.96 16.67 16.33
N SER A 114 9.31 15.51 16.28
CA SER A 114 9.35 14.59 15.15
C SER A 114 8.12 13.68 15.13
N LEU A 115 7.81 13.12 13.95
CA LEU A 115 6.68 12.21 13.77
C LEU A 115 6.86 10.93 14.62
N THR A 116 8.10 10.47 14.78
CA THR A 116 8.48 9.35 15.65
C THR A 116 8.18 9.61 17.12
N GLU A 117 8.32 10.85 17.59
CA GLU A 117 7.97 11.22 18.97
C GLU A 117 6.44 11.24 19.16
N PHE A 118 5.70 11.78 18.17
CA PHE A 118 4.24 11.83 18.18
C PHE A 118 3.61 10.42 18.11
N THR A 119 4.08 9.52 17.25
CA THR A 119 3.56 8.15 17.22
C THR A 119 3.88 7.39 18.50
N LYS A 120 5.08 7.58 19.08
CA LYS A 120 5.41 7.07 20.43
C LYS A 120 4.61 7.74 21.55
N HIS A 121 3.99 8.89 21.32
CA HIS A 121 3.02 9.51 22.25
C HIS A 121 1.64 8.85 22.10
N LEU A 122 1.11 8.71 20.88
CA LEU A 122 -0.14 7.98 20.60
C LEU A 122 -0.14 6.52 21.10
N GLY A 123 1.00 5.84 21.04
CA GLY A 123 1.18 4.48 21.58
C GLY A 123 1.21 4.43 23.11
N ARG A 124 1.74 5.46 23.78
CA ARG A 124 1.71 5.58 25.26
C ARG A 124 0.32 5.94 25.79
N GLU A 125 -0.47 6.70 25.02
CA GLU A 125 -1.86 7.01 25.33
C GLU A 125 -2.84 5.89 24.94
N GLY A 126 -2.36 4.83 24.27
CA GLY A 126 -3.18 3.68 23.87
C GLY A 126 -4.19 3.95 22.74
N ILE A 127 -4.09 5.11 22.07
CA ILE A 127 -5.02 5.56 21.01
C ILE A 127 -4.73 4.84 19.68
N CYS A 128 -3.46 4.49 19.45
CA CYS A 128 -3.03 3.74 18.26
C CYS A 128 -2.11 2.59 18.67
N HIS A 129 -2.22 1.47 17.97
CA HIS A 129 -1.18 0.46 17.99
C HIS A 129 0.01 0.93 17.17
N VAL A 130 1.22 0.74 17.69
CA VAL A 130 2.48 1.20 17.08
C VAL A 130 3.44 0.03 17.01
N LYS A 131 4.05 -0.18 15.85
CA LYS A 131 5.06 -1.21 15.60
C LYS A 131 6.26 -0.57 14.90
N GLU A 132 7.48 -0.92 15.30
CA GLU A 132 8.68 -0.62 14.53
C GLU A 132 8.95 -1.75 13.54
N ASP A 133 9.19 -1.41 12.28
CA ASP A 133 9.40 -2.35 11.18
C ASP A 133 10.62 -1.94 10.35
N GLU A 134 11.44 -2.89 9.92
CA GLU A 134 12.81 -2.64 9.44
C GLU A 134 12.87 -1.88 8.10
N LYS A 135 11.84 -2.01 7.27
CA LYS A 135 11.77 -1.37 5.93
C LYS A 135 11.06 -0.02 5.93
N ASP A 136 9.88 0.04 6.53
CA ASP A 136 8.96 1.18 6.42
C ASP A 136 8.94 2.08 7.68
N GLY A 137 9.79 1.77 8.66
CA GLY A 137 9.94 2.52 9.91
C GLY A 137 8.79 2.25 10.89
N LEU A 138 8.29 3.30 11.55
CA LEU A 138 7.16 3.15 12.46
C LEU A 138 5.87 2.99 11.68
N MET A 139 5.21 1.84 11.85
CA MET A 139 3.83 1.63 11.44
C MET A 139 2.86 1.93 12.58
N ILE A 140 1.69 2.45 12.20
CA ILE A 140 0.56 2.74 13.08
C ILE A 140 -0.69 2.02 12.57
N ALA A 141 -1.58 1.66 13.50
CA ALA A 141 -2.95 1.26 13.25
C ALA A 141 -3.84 1.94 14.31
N TRP A 142 -5.04 2.38 13.94
CA TRP A 142 -5.96 2.94 14.94
C TRP A 142 -6.46 1.84 15.87
N ARG A 143 -6.66 2.18 17.15
CA ARG A 143 -7.25 1.28 18.14
C ARG A 143 -8.72 1.64 18.35
N ASP A 144 -9.64 0.81 17.87
CA ASP A 144 -11.05 1.04 18.19
C ASP A 144 -11.30 0.70 19.68
N THR A 145 -11.51 1.77 20.45
CA THR A 145 -11.80 1.75 21.89
C THR A 145 -13.28 2.04 22.17
N SER A 146 -14.13 2.12 21.12
CA SER A 146 -15.57 2.34 21.30
C SER A 146 -16.24 1.11 21.91
N ALA A 147 -17.19 1.32 22.81
CA ALA A 147 -17.93 0.23 23.46
C ALA A 147 -18.68 -0.68 22.46
N ALA A 148 -19.01 -0.18 21.27
CA ALA A 148 -19.60 -0.98 20.19
C ALA A 148 -18.58 -1.91 19.51
N ALA A 149 -17.32 -1.49 19.35
CA ALA A 149 -16.26 -2.35 18.81
C ALA A 149 -15.73 -3.34 19.86
N VAL A 150 -15.67 -2.93 21.13
CA VAL A 150 -15.39 -3.84 22.25
C VAL A 150 -16.44 -4.94 22.32
N LYS A 151 -17.75 -4.59 22.34
CA LYS A 151 -18.83 -5.59 22.32
C LYS A 151 -18.77 -6.54 21.14
N ARG A 152 -18.54 -6.07 19.90
CA ARG A 152 -18.37 -6.96 18.75
C ARG A 152 -17.19 -7.93 18.91
N LYS A 153 -16.10 -7.50 19.53
CA LYS A 153 -14.93 -8.34 19.80
C LYS A 153 -15.19 -9.33 20.94
N GLU A 154 -15.97 -8.94 21.93
CA GLU A 154 -16.46 -9.83 23.01
C GLU A 154 -17.47 -10.85 22.46
N GLU A 155 -18.43 -10.44 21.63
CA GLU A 155 -19.40 -11.30 20.93
C GLU A 155 -18.70 -12.33 20.02
N ILE A 156 -17.70 -11.91 19.23
CA ILE A 156 -16.90 -12.82 18.40
C ILE A 156 -16.08 -13.77 19.27
N ALA A 157 -15.41 -13.27 20.32
CA ALA A 157 -14.63 -14.12 21.21
C ALA A 157 -15.49 -15.09 22.03
N GLU A 158 -16.73 -14.73 22.38
CA GLU A 158 -17.69 -15.61 23.03
C GLU A 158 -18.21 -16.68 22.07
N LEU A 159 -18.46 -16.34 20.79
CA LEU A 159 -18.82 -17.31 19.75
C LEU A 159 -17.66 -18.28 19.45
N GLU A 160 -16.43 -17.80 19.30
CA GLU A 160 -15.23 -18.62 19.11
C GLU A 160 -14.97 -19.53 20.34
N ALA A 161 -15.09 -18.98 21.56
CA ALA A 161 -14.96 -19.76 22.79
C ALA A 161 -16.10 -20.77 22.96
N ALA A 162 -17.33 -20.45 22.53
CA ALA A 162 -18.45 -21.38 22.56
C ALA A 162 -18.29 -22.51 21.52
N GLU A 163 -17.82 -22.22 20.31
CA GLU A 163 -17.53 -23.26 19.31
C GLU A 163 -16.39 -24.17 19.77
N ALA A 164 -15.29 -23.61 20.29
CA ALA A 164 -14.18 -24.38 20.87
C ALA A 164 -14.60 -25.22 22.08
N ARG A 165 -15.43 -24.67 22.98
CA ARG A 165 -15.92 -25.36 24.19
C ARG A 165 -16.99 -26.42 23.89
N SER A 166 -17.75 -26.25 22.80
CA SER A 166 -18.79 -27.19 22.40
C SER A 166 -18.25 -28.37 21.59
N GLY A 167 -17.01 -28.30 21.08
CA GLY A 167 -16.44 -29.29 20.14
C GLY A 167 -17.19 -29.41 18.80
N ALA A 168 -18.25 -28.62 18.59
CA ALA A 168 -19.25 -28.87 17.56
C ALA A 168 -18.76 -28.58 16.14
N GLY A 169 -17.67 -27.83 15.97
CA GLY A 169 -16.98 -27.72 14.68
C GLY A 169 -16.21 -29.01 14.34
N GLU A 170 -15.48 -29.55 15.32
CA GLU A 170 -14.70 -30.79 15.18
C GLU A 170 -15.61 -32.00 14.97
N ASP A 171 -16.67 -32.13 15.77
CA ASP A 171 -17.64 -33.22 15.69
C ASP A 171 -18.39 -33.23 14.35
N LYS A 172 -18.75 -32.04 13.82
CA LYS A 172 -19.33 -31.91 12.46
C LYS A 172 -18.31 -32.32 11.39
N MET A 173 -17.03 -31.98 11.55
CA MET A 173 -15.98 -32.35 10.60
C MET A 173 -15.74 -33.87 10.61
N LEU A 174 -15.59 -34.47 11.80
CA LEU A 174 -15.41 -35.90 12.01
C LEU A 174 -16.60 -36.71 11.46
N LYS A 175 -17.84 -36.28 11.75
CA LYS A 175 -19.06 -36.89 11.24
C LYS A 175 -19.19 -36.78 9.71
N LYS A 176 -18.66 -35.71 9.10
CA LYS A 176 -18.60 -35.54 7.64
C LYS A 176 -17.54 -36.44 6.99
N MET A 177 -16.39 -36.66 7.65
CA MET A 177 -15.40 -37.66 7.21
C MET A 177 -15.94 -39.08 7.33
N ALA A 178 -16.56 -39.43 8.46
CA ALA A 178 -17.16 -40.74 8.69
C ALA A 178 -18.25 -41.07 7.67
N LYS A 179 -19.15 -40.11 7.37
CA LYS A 179 -20.18 -40.29 6.34
C LYS A 179 -19.57 -40.55 4.95
N ARG A 180 -18.54 -39.79 4.55
CA ARG A 180 -17.87 -39.99 3.26
C ARG A 180 -17.22 -41.37 3.16
N ALA A 181 -16.58 -41.83 4.24
CA ALA A 181 -16.00 -43.17 4.30
C ALA A 181 -17.06 -44.28 4.23
N GLN A 182 -18.25 -44.07 4.79
CA GLN A 182 -19.39 -44.99 4.64
C GLN A 182 -19.90 -45.03 3.20
N GLU A 183 -20.12 -43.88 2.56
CA GLU A 183 -20.56 -43.79 1.16
C GLU A 183 -19.56 -44.47 0.21
N GLU A 184 -18.25 -44.24 0.40
CA GLU A 184 -17.21 -44.95 -0.37
C GLU A 184 -17.16 -46.46 -0.10
N ALA A 185 -17.46 -46.90 1.13
CA ALA A 185 -17.51 -48.33 1.48
C ALA A 185 -18.75 -49.03 0.90
N GLU A 186 -19.91 -48.36 0.86
CA GLU A 186 -21.11 -48.89 0.20
C GLU A 186 -20.93 -48.95 -1.31
N VAL A 187 -20.34 -47.93 -1.94
CA VAL A 187 -19.99 -47.96 -3.38
C VAL A 187 -19.03 -49.11 -3.69
N LYS A 188 -17.99 -49.32 -2.87
CA LYS A 188 -17.06 -50.46 -3.02
C LYS A 188 -17.78 -51.80 -2.89
N LYS A 189 -18.61 -51.99 -1.86
CA LYS A 189 -19.43 -53.21 -1.69
C LYS A 189 -20.41 -53.44 -2.83
N ALA A 190 -21.04 -52.40 -3.36
CA ALA A 190 -21.96 -52.50 -4.50
C ALA A 190 -21.24 -52.88 -5.80
N ILE A 191 -20.03 -52.37 -6.02
CA ILE A 191 -19.16 -52.77 -7.14
C ILE A 191 -18.72 -54.24 -6.98
N GLU A 192 -18.30 -54.62 -5.78
CA GLU A 192 -17.82 -55.98 -5.48
C GLU A 192 -18.94 -57.03 -5.58
N ALA A 193 -20.13 -56.73 -5.06
CA ALA A 193 -21.32 -57.57 -5.22
C ALA A 193 -21.75 -57.71 -6.70
N LYS A 194 -21.71 -56.61 -7.48
CA LYS A 194 -21.94 -56.68 -8.94
C LYS A 194 -20.88 -57.52 -9.65
N ARG A 195 -19.62 -57.45 -9.22
CA ARG A 195 -18.51 -58.24 -9.79
C ARG A 195 -18.66 -59.72 -9.47
N ALA A 196 -19.06 -60.07 -8.24
CA ALA A 196 -19.36 -61.44 -7.83
C ALA A 196 -20.60 -62.01 -8.54
N ALA A 197 -21.65 -61.20 -8.75
CA ALA A 197 -22.81 -61.59 -9.55
C ALA A 197 -22.43 -61.80 -11.03
N ALA A 198 -21.54 -60.98 -11.58
CA ALA A 198 -21.06 -61.13 -12.95
C ALA A 198 -20.19 -62.39 -13.14
N THR A 199 -19.32 -62.73 -12.19
CA THR A 199 -18.54 -63.98 -12.26
C THR A 199 -19.42 -65.22 -12.07
N ALA A 200 -20.43 -65.17 -11.18
CA ALA A 200 -21.42 -66.23 -11.04
C ALA A 200 -22.25 -66.43 -12.33
N ALA A 201 -22.63 -65.33 -13.01
CA ALA A 201 -23.34 -65.39 -14.29
C ALA A 201 -22.45 -65.88 -15.45
N MET A 202 -21.14 -65.60 -15.42
CA MET A 202 -20.19 -66.17 -16.39
C MET A 202 -19.98 -67.68 -16.19
N ALA A 203 -19.94 -68.17 -14.94
CA ALA A 203 -19.83 -69.60 -14.64
C ALA A 203 -21.02 -70.43 -15.16
N GLN A 204 -22.18 -69.82 -15.44
CA GLN A 204 -23.32 -70.48 -16.08
C GLN A 204 -23.27 -70.46 -17.62
N LYS A 205 -22.19 -69.95 -18.24
CA LYS A 205 -22.05 -69.88 -19.71
C LYS A 205 -20.96 -70.76 -20.31
N GLU A 206 -20.22 -71.54 -19.52
CA GLU A 206 -19.24 -72.51 -20.02
C GLU A 206 -19.90 -73.80 -20.54
N ASN A 207 -20.74 -73.70 -21.57
CA ASN A 207 -21.11 -74.84 -22.41
C ASN A 207 -21.55 -74.44 -23.84
N THR A 208 -20.65 -73.84 -24.63
CA THR A 208 -20.58 -73.94 -26.11
C THR A 208 -19.40 -73.09 -26.65
N THR A 209 -18.64 -73.63 -27.61
CA THR A 209 -17.55 -72.97 -28.35
C THR A 209 -17.39 -73.68 -29.72
N PRO A 210 -16.50 -73.24 -30.63
CA PRO A 210 -16.36 -71.94 -31.34
C PRO A 210 -16.42 -72.24 -32.89
N PRO A 211 -15.65 -71.63 -33.84
CA PRO A 211 -14.91 -70.36 -33.96
C PRO A 211 -15.52 -69.50 -35.13
N THR A 212 -14.88 -68.77 -36.07
CA THR A 212 -13.48 -68.45 -36.49
C THR A 212 -13.45 -67.17 -37.35
N GLU A 213 -12.38 -66.36 -37.29
CA GLU A 213 -11.82 -65.45 -38.34
C GLU A 213 -12.76 -64.40 -39.05
N GLY A 214 -12.30 -63.39 -39.79
CA GLY A 214 -10.96 -62.81 -40.00
C GLY A 214 -10.91 -61.85 -41.22
N GLY A 215 -10.11 -60.77 -41.18
CA GLY A 215 -9.55 -60.11 -42.39
C GLY A 215 -10.34 -59.06 -43.22
N SER A 216 -10.20 -57.78 -42.86
CA SER A 216 -9.85 -56.62 -43.74
C SER A 216 -10.63 -56.14 -45.00
N SER A 217 -10.88 -54.82 -45.02
CA SER A 217 -10.77 -53.81 -46.12
C SER A 217 -11.74 -53.71 -47.34
N THR A 218 -12.43 -52.55 -47.42
CA THR A 218 -12.75 -51.65 -48.59
C THR A 218 -13.41 -52.20 -49.88
N GLU A 219 -14.40 -51.60 -50.55
CA GLU A 219 -15.27 -50.38 -50.42
C GLU A 219 -16.57 -50.62 -51.29
N ASP A 220 -17.51 -49.76 -51.73
CA ASP A 220 -17.71 -48.30 -52.01
C ASP A 220 -19.26 -47.99 -52.04
N LYS A 221 -19.66 -46.72 -52.26
CA LYS A 221 -20.97 -46.19 -52.75
C LYS A 221 -22.22 -46.06 -51.83
N LYS A 222 -22.23 -44.94 -51.09
CA LYS A 222 -23.10 -43.75 -51.32
C LYS A 222 -24.58 -43.92 -51.76
N VAL A 223 -25.52 -43.40 -50.95
CA VAL A 223 -26.76 -42.66 -51.36
C VAL A 223 -27.08 -41.51 -50.36
N ASP A 224 -27.72 -40.47 -50.87
CA ASP A 224 -28.03 -39.08 -50.45
C ASP A 224 -28.57 -38.70 -49.03
N SER A 225 -28.50 -37.38 -48.74
CA SER A 225 -29.01 -36.65 -47.55
C SER A 225 -30.30 -35.86 -47.85
N PRO A 226 -31.05 -35.41 -46.81
CA PRO A 226 -31.12 -33.96 -46.45
C PRO A 226 -31.39 -33.69 -44.92
N VAL A 227 -31.32 -32.51 -44.26
CA VAL A 227 -30.77 -31.12 -44.47
C VAL A 227 -30.61 -30.41 -43.09
N ASP A 228 -30.12 -29.17 -43.12
CA ASP A 228 -30.05 -27.99 -42.21
C ASP A 228 -31.06 -27.81 -41.02
N ASP A 229 -30.94 -26.82 -40.11
CA ASP A 229 -30.26 -25.49 -40.06
C ASP A 229 -29.98 -25.10 -38.57
N MET A 230 -29.20 -24.09 -38.12
CA MET A 230 -28.41 -23.01 -38.75
C MET A 230 -27.27 -22.53 -37.82
N VAL A 231 -26.03 -22.33 -38.33
CA VAL A 231 -25.13 -21.22 -37.93
C VAL A 231 -24.24 -20.82 -39.11
N GLY A 232 -24.38 -19.59 -39.61
CA GLY A 232 -23.58 -19.08 -40.74
C GLY A 232 -22.46 -18.11 -40.36
N VAL A 233 -21.23 -18.40 -40.79
CA VAL A 233 -20.12 -17.43 -40.90
C VAL A 233 -19.45 -17.63 -42.26
N LYS A 234 -19.30 -16.57 -43.06
CA LYS A 234 -18.54 -16.60 -44.34
C LYS A 234 -17.04 -16.45 -44.04
N LYS A 235 -16.12 -17.29 -44.54
CA LYS A 235 -15.72 -17.53 -45.97
C LYS A 235 -15.11 -16.27 -46.62
N ASP A 236 -14.01 -16.29 -47.39
CA ASP A 236 -12.88 -17.24 -47.63
C ASP A 236 -11.59 -16.34 -47.74
N SER A 237 -10.38 -16.64 -48.24
CA SER A 237 -9.68 -17.76 -48.92
C SER A 237 -8.17 -17.54 -48.71
N GLU A 238 -7.33 -18.47 -48.25
CA GLU A 238 -6.70 -19.63 -48.95
C GLU A 238 -5.27 -19.32 -49.50
N GLU A 239 -4.44 -20.37 -49.59
CA GLU A 239 -2.96 -20.42 -49.74
C GLU A 239 -2.51 -20.56 -51.24
N PRO A 240 -1.23 -20.79 -51.67
CA PRO A 240 -0.05 -21.26 -50.90
C PRO A 240 1.42 -20.85 -51.29
N LYS A 241 2.33 -21.23 -50.38
CA LYS A 241 3.70 -21.80 -50.57
C LYS A 241 4.96 -20.93 -50.83
N ALA A 242 6.06 -21.49 -50.29
CA ALA A 242 7.50 -21.34 -50.57
C ALA A 242 8.36 -20.48 -49.60
N GLU A 243 9.54 -21.03 -49.26
CA GLU A 243 10.58 -20.48 -48.37
C GLU A 243 11.73 -19.84 -49.20
N PRO A 244 12.88 -19.36 -48.63
CA PRO A 244 13.20 -19.02 -47.23
C PRO A 244 13.88 -17.64 -47.04
N ALA A 245 13.72 -16.96 -45.89
CA ALA A 245 14.76 -16.10 -45.25
C ALA A 245 14.28 -15.43 -43.94
N PRO A 246 15.03 -15.50 -42.81
CA PRO A 246 14.77 -14.69 -41.63
C PRO A 246 15.45 -13.30 -41.75
N VAL A 247 14.66 -12.25 -42.03
CA VAL A 247 15.17 -10.86 -42.08
C VAL A 247 15.47 -10.34 -40.68
N LYS A 248 16.75 -10.03 -40.44
CA LYS A 248 17.28 -9.62 -39.12
C LYS A 248 17.01 -8.14 -38.85
N LEU A 249 16.06 -7.82 -37.97
CA LEU A 249 16.00 -6.50 -37.33
C LEU A 249 17.16 -6.37 -36.33
N SER A 250 18.05 -5.41 -36.59
CA SER A 250 19.38 -5.36 -35.98
C SER A 250 19.41 -4.53 -34.68
N PHE A 251 19.77 -5.20 -33.57
CA PHE A 251 19.99 -4.56 -32.27
C PHE A 251 21.33 -3.78 -32.26
N GLY A 252 21.35 -2.63 -32.93
CA GLY A 252 22.57 -1.88 -33.29
C GLY A 252 23.01 -0.84 -32.26
N MET A 253 23.55 -1.27 -31.13
CA MET A 253 24.01 -0.36 -30.06
C MET A 253 25.29 0.42 -30.45
N LYS A 254 25.13 1.60 -31.06
CA LYS A 254 26.26 2.48 -31.45
C LYS A 254 26.61 3.50 -30.35
N ALA A 255 27.67 3.22 -29.60
CA ALA A 255 28.29 4.19 -28.69
C ALA A 255 28.85 5.39 -29.49
N LYS A 256 28.60 6.61 -29.01
CA LYS A 256 29.05 7.84 -29.69
C LYS A 256 30.41 8.29 -29.14
N VAL A 257 31.47 8.02 -29.91
CA VAL A 257 32.84 8.42 -29.58
C VAL A 257 33.02 9.93 -29.79
N PRO A 258 33.50 10.70 -28.79
CA PRO A 258 33.94 12.09 -28.98
C PRO A 258 35.38 12.14 -29.53
N PRO A 259 35.74 13.18 -30.32
CA PRO A 259 37.07 13.30 -30.91
C PRO A 259 38.16 13.63 -29.86
N PRO A 260 39.44 13.27 -30.11
CA PRO A 260 40.49 13.36 -29.12
C PRO A 260 41.17 14.73 -29.06
N ASN A 261 41.36 15.29 -27.85
CA ASN A 261 42.59 16.00 -27.53
C ASN A 261 42.91 16.07 -26.03
N LYS A 262 44.21 16.17 -25.78
CA LYS A 262 45.01 16.17 -24.53
C LYS A 262 44.52 17.12 -23.41
N ALA A 263 44.90 16.92 -22.13
CA ALA A 263 45.49 15.77 -21.43
C ALA A 263 45.52 15.99 -19.89
N GLY A 264 45.33 14.91 -19.12
CA GLY A 264 45.68 14.82 -17.69
C GLY A 264 44.91 15.74 -16.73
N LEU A 265 45.16 15.70 -15.41
CA LEU A 265 45.65 14.60 -14.56
C LEU A 265 45.27 14.95 -13.10
N GLY A 266 44.87 13.97 -12.29
CA GLY A 266 44.87 14.11 -10.83
C GLY A 266 43.57 14.60 -10.18
N GLN A 267 43.01 13.71 -9.36
CA GLN A 267 42.48 13.96 -8.02
C GLN A 267 42.25 15.42 -7.58
N MET A 268 41.02 15.75 -7.17
CA MET A 268 40.83 16.50 -5.91
C MET A 268 39.53 16.11 -5.21
N LYS A 269 39.61 15.98 -3.88
CA LYS A 269 38.47 15.67 -2.98
C LYS A 269 37.78 16.96 -2.59
N SER A 270 36.45 16.97 -2.54
CA SER A 270 35.68 18.10 -2.00
C SER A 270 35.96 18.26 -0.49
N GLN A 271 36.60 19.36 -0.10
CA GLN A 271 36.67 19.74 1.32
C GLN A 271 35.41 20.50 1.74
N SER A 272 34.85 20.10 2.88
CA SER A 272 33.63 20.66 3.45
C SER A 272 33.85 22.05 4.03
N ILE A 273 32.99 23.01 3.69
CA ILE A 273 33.12 24.43 4.04
C ILE A 273 32.91 24.75 5.54
N PHE A 274 32.53 23.76 6.36
CA PHE A 274 32.12 23.90 7.78
C PHE A 274 33.28 23.78 8.80
N LYS A 275 34.46 24.37 8.56
CA LYS A 275 35.54 24.34 9.55
C LYS A 275 36.51 25.54 9.52
N ARG A 276 36.05 26.69 10.03
CA ARG A 276 36.84 27.71 10.77
C ARG A 276 35.94 28.89 11.20
N LYS A 277 35.71 29.04 12.51
CA LYS A 277 36.33 30.11 13.32
C LYS A 277 35.90 29.95 14.79
N LYS A 278 36.84 29.57 15.65
CA LYS A 278 36.84 29.90 17.08
C LYS A 278 38.28 30.24 17.42
N ASP A 279 38.54 31.52 17.54
CA ASP A 279 39.79 32.03 18.09
C ASP A 279 39.67 32.13 19.62
N ASP A 280 40.81 32.42 20.22
CA ASP A 280 41.05 32.80 21.62
C ASP A 280 41.03 31.74 22.73
N LEU A 281 41.80 32.06 23.77
CA LEU A 281 42.07 31.34 25.02
C LEU A 281 42.73 29.96 24.93
N GLU A 282 44.07 29.94 24.87
CA GLU A 282 44.94 29.39 25.94
C GLU A 282 46.43 29.62 25.62
N GLN A 283 47.12 30.46 26.40
CA GLN A 283 48.59 30.42 26.54
C GLN A 283 48.95 30.43 28.04
N LYS A 284 49.72 29.42 28.46
CA LYS A 284 50.14 29.23 29.85
C LYS A 284 51.49 29.93 30.10
N PRO A 285 51.63 30.81 31.10
CA PRO A 285 52.91 31.43 31.42
C PRO A 285 53.86 30.39 32.05
N GLY A 286 54.98 30.13 31.38
CA GLY A 286 56.03 29.26 31.89
C GLY A 286 56.83 29.93 33.02
N LYS A 287 56.95 29.25 34.18
CA LYS A 287 57.83 29.71 35.26
C LYS A 287 59.29 29.74 34.79
N LYS A 288 59.97 30.86 35.02
CA LYS A 288 61.44 30.93 35.14
C LYS A 288 61.79 31.53 36.50
N VAL A 289 62.92 31.12 37.07
CA VAL A 289 63.29 31.34 38.47
C VAL A 289 64.79 31.60 38.55
N LYS A 290 65.17 32.69 39.25
CA LYS A 290 66.55 33.12 39.56
C LYS A 290 67.42 33.51 38.34
N LEU A 291 68.50 34.27 38.53
CA LEU A 291 68.92 34.97 39.76
C LEU A 291 68.38 36.39 39.80
#